data_AF-A0A7V6JLA4-F1
#
_entry.id   AF-A0A7V6JLA4-F1
#
_cell.length_a   1.000
_cell.length_b   1.000
_cell.length_c   1.000
_cell.angle_alpha   90.00
_cell.angle_beta   90.00
_cell.angle_gamma   90.00
#
_symmetry.space_group_name_H-M   'P 1'
#
loop_
_entity.id
_entity.type
_entity.pdbx_description
1 polymer ?
#
loop_
_entity_poly.entity_id
_entity_poly.type
_entity_poly.pdbx_seq_one_letter_code
_entity_poly.pdbx_strand_id
1 'polypeptide(L)'
;MSLVIIASILALAFAAFNFTTVKKMDEGTDKMKEIASAIRIGSNAFINYEYKVLYAVVAVVAVLLVLLTSWQAAISLVIGSIMSGAAGLVGMKIATYSNVRVSNEARKTKDIGKTVKVAFRGGSVMGLCVAGFALLGLFIVYIIFGMIMGQLNNMETVTNWIGVSFIPFTMTLSGYALGCSMVAMFNRVGGGIYTKAADMGADLVGKTEAHIPEDDPRNPATIADNVGDNVGDVAGLGSDLLESFVGAIASCIILAYHLVISAQAHGANVPEDMLSKLIMFPMIFVAGGLIACC
;
A
#
# COMPACT_ATOMS: atom_id res chain seq x y z
N MET A 1 -6.58 -20.40 8.14
CA MET A 1 -6.93 -18.98 8.40
C MET A 1 -6.05 -18.34 9.48
N SER A 2 -5.86 -18.96 10.65
CA SER A 2 -5.02 -18.43 11.74
C SER A 2 -3.59 -18.07 11.29
N LEU A 3 -3.02 -18.84 10.35
CA LEU A 3 -1.71 -18.57 9.75
C LEU A 3 -1.63 -17.19 9.09
N VAL A 4 -2.68 -16.76 8.38
CA VAL A 4 -2.72 -15.47 7.66
C VAL A 4 -2.67 -14.30 8.66
N ILE A 5 -3.43 -14.42 9.75
CA ILE A 5 -3.45 -13.41 10.82
C ILE A 5 -2.09 -13.33 11.50
N ILE A 6 -1.56 -14.50 11.89
CA ILE A 6 -0.27 -14.58 12.58
C ILE A 6 0.83 -13.98 11.69
N ALA A 7 0.85 -14.32 10.41
CA ALA A 7 1.80 -13.76 9.44
C ALA A 7 1.67 -12.22 9.33
N SER A 8 0.44 -11.71 9.21
CA SER A 8 0.18 -10.27 9.09
C SER A 8 0.59 -9.50 10.34
N ILE A 9 0.24 -10.01 11.53
CA ILE A 9 0.61 -9.40 12.81
C ILE A 9 2.12 -9.46 13.01
N LEU A 10 2.76 -10.59 12.69
CA LEU A 10 4.20 -10.75 12.80
C LEU A 10 4.94 -9.78 11.87
N ALA A 11 4.50 -9.63 10.62
CA ALA A 11 5.07 -8.67 9.68
C ALA A 11 4.94 -7.22 10.18
N LEU A 12 3.75 -6.82 10.66
CA LEU A 12 3.54 -5.48 11.21
C LEU A 12 4.33 -5.24 12.51
N ALA A 13 4.47 -6.27 13.36
CA ALA A 13 5.30 -6.20 14.55
C ALA A 13 6.78 -6.05 14.20
N PHE A 14 7.25 -6.78 13.19
CA PHE A 14 8.63 -6.67 12.70
C PHE A 14 8.89 -5.32 12.01
N ALA A 15 7.90 -4.79 11.27
CA ALA A 15 7.95 -3.44 10.73
C ALA A 15 8.05 -2.39 11.85
N ALA A 16 7.25 -2.51 12.92
CA ALA A 16 7.33 -1.63 14.07
C ALA A 16 8.68 -1.73 14.80
N PHE A 17 9.22 -2.94 14.95
CA PHE A 17 10.55 -3.16 15.52
C PHE A 17 11.64 -2.47 14.69
N ASN A 18 11.65 -2.65 13.37
CA ASN A 18 12.61 -2.00 12.48
C ASN A 18 12.44 -0.48 12.47
N PHE A 19 11.20 0.02 12.47
CA PHE A 19 10.89 1.44 12.55
C PHE A 19 11.47 2.06 13.83
N THR A 20 11.23 1.45 14.99
CA THR A 20 11.73 1.96 16.28
C THR A 20 13.25 1.87 16.37
N THR A 21 13.85 0.81 15.82
CA THR A 21 15.30 0.64 15.76
C THR A 21 15.94 1.77 14.94
N VAL A 22 15.44 2.04 13.73
CA VAL A 22 15.93 3.13 12.90
C VAL A 22 15.72 4.47 13.61
N LYS A 23 14.51 4.73 14.14
CA LYS A 23 14.19 5.99 14.82
C LYS A 23 15.12 6.30 16.00
N LYS A 24 15.59 5.29 16.74
CA LYS A 24 16.53 5.45 17.86
C LYS A 24 17.96 5.80 17.42
N MET A 25 18.32 5.62 16.15
CA MET A 25 19.63 6.01 15.63
C MET A 25 19.78 7.53 15.62
N ASP A 26 21.02 7.99 15.82
CA ASP A 26 21.37 9.40 15.81
C ASP A 26 21.19 10.02 14.42
N GLU A 27 20.56 11.20 14.38
CA GLU A 27 20.33 11.98 13.15
C GLU A 27 21.57 12.76 12.72
N GLY A 28 22.60 12.86 13.56
CA GLY A 28 23.87 13.48 13.22
C GLY A 28 23.93 14.95 13.59
N THR A 29 24.47 15.78 12.70
CA THR A 29 24.72 17.20 12.98
C THR A 29 23.44 18.02 12.97
N ASP A 30 23.46 19.20 13.58
CA ASP A 30 22.26 20.05 13.65
C ASP A 30 21.81 20.53 12.27
N LYS A 31 22.74 20.77 11.34
CA LYS A 31 22.40 21.10 9.95
C LYS A 31 21.68 19.94 9.24
N MET A 32 22.08 18.69 9.49
CA MET A 32 21.39 17.53 8.93
C MET A 32 19.96 17.40 9.48
N LYS A 33 19.78 17.64 10.78
CA LYS A 33 18.45 17.64 11.41
C LYS A 33 17.54 18.73 10.85
N GLU A 34 18.09 19.93 10.62
CA GLU A 34 17.37 21.05 10.02
C GLU A 34 16.85 20.70 8.61
N ILE A 35 17.73 20.18 7.74
CA ILE A 35 17.36 19.79 6.37
C ILE A 35 16.35 18.64 6.38
N ALA A 36 16.59 17.61 7.20
CA ALA A 36 15.67 16.49 7.33
C ALA A 36 14.30 16.94 7.85
N SER A 37 14.26 17.94 8.75
CA SER A 37 13.02 18.54 9.22
C SER A 37 12.26 19.26 8.11
N ALA A 38 12.96 20.02 7.25
CA ALA A 38 12.34 20.68 6.11
C ALA A 38 11.69 19.66 5.14
N ILE A 39 12.41 18.58 4.82
CA ILE A 39 11.89 17.49 3.99
C ILE A 39 10.67 16.84 4.66
N ARG A 40 10.75 16.50 5.96
CA ARG A 40 9.62 15.93 6.71
C ARG A 40 8.39 16.83 6.69
N ILE A 41 8.56 18.13 6.88
CA ILE A 41 7.44 19.09 6.87
C ILE A 41 6.81 19.12 5.47
N GLY A 42 7.62 19.22 4.42
CA GLY A 42 7.16 19.23 3.04
C GLY A 42 6.39 17.96 2.67
N SER A 43 6.96 16.78 2.95
CA SER A 43 6.32 15.50 2.64
C SER A 43 5.01 15.30 3.40
N ASN A 44 4.96 15.66 4.70
CA ASN A 44 3.72 15.59 5.46
C ASN A 44 2.65 16.58 4.94
N ALA A 45 3.05 17.80 4.56
CA ALA A 45 2.13 18.79 4.02
C ALA A 45 1.50 18.31 2.70
N PHE A 46 2.32 17.78 1.79
CA PHE A 46 1.87 17.24 0.51
C PHE A 46 0.86 16.10 0.70
N ILE A 47 1.24 15.07 1.46
CA ILE A 47 0.39 13.90 1.65
C ILE A 47 -0.91 14.24 2.39
N ASN A 48 -0.87 15.14 3.38
CA ASN A 48 -2.10 15.56 4.08
C ASN A 48 -3.09 16.23 3.12
N TYR A 49 -2.58 17.03 2.17
CA TYR A 49 -3.42 17.66 1.16
C TYR A 49 -3.95 16.65 0.14
N GLU A 50 -3.08 15.79 -0.38
CA GLU A 50 -3.44 14.72 -1.32
C GLU A 50 -4.51 13.80 -0.73
N TYR A 51 -4.31 13.34 0.50
CA TYR A 51 -5.25 12.42 1.17
C TYR A 51 -6.60 13.09 1.45
N LYS A 52 -6.62 14.39 1.75
CA LYS A 52 -7.87 15.13 1.92
C LYS A 52 -8.71 15.12 0.64
N VAL A 53 -8.08 15.33 -0.52
CA VAL A 53 -8.77 15.29 -1.82
C VAL A 53 -9.16 13.86 -2.17
N LEU A 54 -8.24 12.91 -2.03
CA LEU A 54 -8.45 11.49 -2.28
C LEU A 54 -9.64 10.95 -1.49
N TYR A 55 -9.72 11.20 -0.18
CA TYR A 55 -10.82 10.65 0.63
C TYR A 55 -12.17 11.27 0.30
N ALA A 56 -12.20 12.52 -0.20
CA ALA A 56 -13.44 13.09 -0.74
C ALA A 56 -13.90 12.34 -1.99
N VAL A 57 -12.99 12.00 -2.90
CA VAL A 57 -13.29 11.20 -4.11
C VAL A 57 -13.70 9.77 -3.74
N VAL A 58 -12.99 9.13 -2.82
CA VAL A 58 -13.34 7.79 -2.28
C VAL A 58 -14.75 7.79 -1.69
N ALA A 59 -15.14 8.84 -0.96
CA ALA A 59 -16.49 8.94 -0.41
C ALA A 59 -17.56 9.03 -1.52
N VAL A 60 -17.31 9.80 -2.58
CA VAL A 60 -18.22 9.88 -3.73
C VAL A 60 -18.35 8.52 -4.42
N VAL A 61 -17.24 7.83 -4.66
CA VAL A 61 -17.26 6.49 -5.28
C VAL A 61 -17.92 5.46 -4.37
N ALA A 62 -17.72 5.55 -3.05
CA ALA A 62 -18.41 4.69 -2.09
C ALA A 62 -19.94 4.86 -2.18
N VAL A 63 -20.44 6.10 -2.25
CA VAL A 63 -21.89 6.37 -2.44
C VAL A 63 -22.38 5.78 -3.76
N LEU A 64 -21.63 5.94 -4.85
CA LEU A 64 -21.98 5.34 -6.13
C LEU A 64 -22.03 3.81 -6.06
N LEU A 65 -21.09 3.15 -5.36
CA LEU A 65 -21.14 1.71 -5.16
C LEU A 65 -22.35 1.26 -4.33
N VAL A 66 -22.76 2.01 -3.30
CA VAL A 66 -23.99 1.68 -2.55
C VAL A 66 -25.20 1.69 -3.48
N LEU A 67 -25.30 2.70 -4.36
CA LEU A 67 -26.43 2.85 -5.27
C LEU A 67 -26.43 1.82 -6.41
N LEU A 68 -25.26 1.51 -6.96
CA LEU A 68 -25.13 0.67 -8.16
C LEU A 68 -25.00 -0.82 -7.82
N THR A 69 -24.30 -1.16 -6.74
CA THR A 69 -23.95 -2.54 -6.37
C THR A 69 -24.38 -2.86 -4.95
N SER A 70 -23.52 -2.78 -3.95
CA SER A 70 -23.86 -3.19 -2.60
C SER A 70 -23.17 -2.31 -1.59
N TRP A 71 -23.83 -2.11 -0.46
CA TRP A 71 -23.26 -1.35 0.65
C TRP A 71 -22.03 -2.06 1.24
N GLN A 72 -21.96 -3.40 1.14
CA GLN A 72 -20.80 -4.18 1.54
C GLN A 72 -19.58 -3.86 0.68
N ALA A 73 -19.76 -3.75 -0.65
CA ALA A 73 -18.68 -3.35 -1.55
C ALA A 73 -18.18 -1.92 -1.28
N ALA A 74 -19.09 -1.00 -0.93
CA ALA A 74 -18.72 0.36 -0.54
C ALA A 74 -17.91 0.40 0.77
N ILE A 75 -18.31 -0.33 1.80
CA ILE A 75 -17.54 -0.41 3.06
C ILE A 75 -16.18 -1.07 2.81
N SER A 76 -16.16 -2.13 2.00
CA SER A 76 -14.93 -2.83 1.62
C SER A 76 -13.95 -1.91 0.88
N LEU A 77 -14.46 -1.06 -0.01
CA LEU A 77 -13.68 0.00 -0.67
C LEU A 77 -13.08 0.97 0.35
N VAL A 78 -13.84 1.40 1.35
CA VAL A 78 -13.32 2.29 2.41
C VAL A 78 -12.22 1.58 3.20
N ILE A 79 -12.41 0.32 3.59
CA ILE A 79 -11.37 -0.47 4.27
C ILE A 79 -10.10 -0.56 3.43
N GLY A 80 -10.22 -0.89 2.14
CA GLY A 80 -9.08 -0.95 1.21
C GLY A 80 -8.35 0.37 1.08
N SER A 81 -9.10 1.47 0.96
CA SER A 81 -8.52 2.81 0.89
C SER A 81 -7.75 3.19 2.15
N ILE A 82 -8.27 2.85 3.34
CA ILE A 82 -7.61 3.13 4.62
C ILE A 82 -6.33 2.29 4.75
N MET A 83 -6.37 1.00 4.38
CA MET A 83 -5.22 0.11 4.48
C MET A 83 -4.10 0.51 3.51
N SER A 84 -4.44 0.82 2.25
CA SER A 84 -3.48 1.33 1.26
C SER A 84 -2.91 2.68 1.68
N GLY A 85 -3.76 3.58 2.15
CA GLY A 85 -3.36 4.90 2.62
C GLY A 85 -2.42 4.80 3.83
N ALA A 86 -2.71 3.92 4.79
CA ALA A 86 -1.88 3.67 5.96
C ALA A 86 -0.49 3.11 5.58
N ALA A 87 -0.42 2.17 4.63
CA ALA A 87 0.86 1.65 4.14
C ALA A 87 1.73 2.76 3.55
N GLY A 88 1.18 3.59 2.66
CA GLY A 88 1.87 4.75 2.08
C GLY A 88 2.36 5.75 3.14
N LEU A 89 1.51 6.05 4.14
CA LEU A 89 1.86 6.96 5.23
C LEU A 89 3.01 6.45 6.09
N VAL A 90 2.96 5.18 6.50
CA VAL A 90 4.01 4.59 7.32
C VAL A 90 5.31 4.50 6.53
N GLY A 91 5.23 4.12 5.25
CA GLY A 91 6.35 4.09 4.32
C GLY A 91 7.08 5.42 4.17
N MET A 92 6.35 6.48 3.84
CA MET A 92 6.93 7.82 3.74
C MET A 92 7.51 8.29 5.08
N LYS A 93 6.81 8.03 6.20
CA LYS A 93 7.34 8.40 7.52
C LYS A 93 8.67 7.71 7.78
N ILE A 94 8.80 6.40 7.56
CA ILE A 94 10.08 5.73 7.80
C ILE A 94 11.18 6.24 6.86
N ALA A 95 10.87 6.53 5.59
CA ALA A 95 11.85 7.07 4.64
C ALA A 95 12.40 8.44 5.06
N THR A 96 11.52 9.35 5.47
CA THR A 96 11.91 10.68 5.97
C THR A 96 12.65 10.66 7.33
N TYR A 97 12.60 9.54 8.06
CA TYR A 97 13.45 9.31 9.22
C TYR A 97 14.75 8.60 8.85
N SER A 98 14.71 7.62 7.94
CA SER A 98 15.88 6.78 7.61
C SER A 98 16.92 7.55 6.80
N ASN A 99 16.52 8.44 5.89
CA ASN A 99 17.41 9.19 5.00
C ASN A 99 18.60 9.85 5.72
N VAL A 100 18.34 10.68 6.74
CA VAL A 100 19.36 11.41 7.49
C VAL A 100 20.26 10.47 8.29
N ARG A 101 19.73 9.33 8.73
CA ARG A 101 20.46 8.32 9.51
C ARG A 101 21.41 7.53 8.60
N VAL A 102 21.01 7.26 7.36
CA VAL A 102 21.88 6.66 6.34
C VAL A 102 23.05 7.60 6.06
N SER A 103 22.80 8.89 5.81
CA SER A 103 23.86 9.89 5.60
C SER A 103 24.78 10.02 6.82
N ASN A 104 24.24 9.95 8.04
CA ASN A 104 25.01 10.02 9.27
C ASN A 104 25.91 8.79 9.46
N GLU A 105 25.37 7.60 9.20
CA GLU A 105 26.11 6.35 9.28
C GLU A 105 27.26 6.29 8.26
N ALA A 106 27.01 6.74 7.03
CA ALA A 106 28.03 6.87 5.99
C ALA A 106 29.15 7.82 6.43
N ARG A 107 28.81 8.98 7.01
CA ARG A 107 29.79 9.96 7.50
C ARG A 107 30.64 9.40 8.64
N LYS A 108 30.04 8.70 9.60
CA LYS A 108 30.73 8.18 10.80
C LYS A 108 31.59 6.96 10.50
N THR A 109 31.05 6.00 9.76
CA THR A 109 31.68 4.70 9.57
C THR A 109 32.55 4.62 8.33
N LYS A 110 32.26 5.45 7.31
CA LYS A 110 32.87 5.37 5.97
C LYS A 110 32.78 3.96 5.36
N ASP A 111 31.77 3.19 5.78
CA ASP A 111 31.58 1.77 5.43
C ASP A 111 30.24 1.62 4.72
N ILE A 112 30.29 1.10 3.49
CA ILE A 112 29.10 0.91 2.64
C ILE A 112 28.19 -0.17 3.22
N GLY A 113 28.75 -1.26 3.74
CA GLY A 113 27.98 -2.39 4.28
C GLY A 113 27.16 -1.99 5.51
N LYS A 114 27.71 -1.17 6.41
CA LYS A 114 26.95 -0.62 7.55
C LYS A 114 25.87 0.36 7.09
N THR A 115 26.20 1.24 6.14
CA THR A 115 25.28 2.23 5.58
C THR A 115 24.07 1.57 4.90
N VAL A 116 24.31 0.57 4.05
CA VAL A 116 23.26 -0.18 3.35
C VAL A 116 22.36 -0.93 4.33
N LYS A 117 22.87 -1.46 5.44
CA LYS A 117 22.03 -2.10 6.46
C LYS A 117 21.01 -1.14 7.07
N VAL A 118 21.36 0.14 7.25
CA VAL A 118 20.42 1.16 7.75
C VAL A 118 19.36 1.47 6.70
N ALA A 119 19.78 1.65 5.45
CA ALA A 119 18.85 1.89 4.33
C ALA A 119 17.88 0.72 4.14
N PHE A 120 18.42 -0.51 4.16
CA PHE A 120 17.63 -1.74 4.03
C PHE A 120 16.64 -1.90 5.18
N ARG A 121 17.03 -1.58 6.42
CA ARG A 121 16.09 -1.56 7.56
C ARG A 121 14.99 -0.51 7.40
N GLY A 122 15.27 0.62 6.78
CA GLY A 122 14.26 1.61 6.45
C GLY A 122 13.28 1.09 5.38
N GLY A 123 13.81 0.52 4.30
CA GLY A 123 13.02 -0.06 3.21
C GLY A 123 12.21 -1.29 3.62
N SER A 124 12.73 -2.13 4.52
CA SER A 124 12.04 -3.32 5.00
C SER A 124 10.75 -2.98 5.74
N VAL A 125 10.72 -1.86 6.48
CA VAL A 125 9.49 -1.38 7.14
C VAL A 125 8.38 -1.13 6.12
N MET A 126 8.71 -0.49 4.99
CA MET A 126 7.74 -0.26 3.94
C MET A 126 7.21 -1.57 3.35
N GLY A 127 8.10 -2.49 2.95
CA GLY A 127 7.70 -3.78 2.38
C GLY A 127 6.84 -4.63 3.33
N LEU A 128 7.22 -4.69 4.61
CA LEU A 128 6.48 -5.43 5.64
C LEU A 128 5.12 -4.79 5.94
N CYS A 129 5.05 -3.45 5.95
CA CYS A 129 3.78 -2.73 6.09
C CYS A 129 2.86 -2.96 4.90
N VAL A 130 3.38 -2.92 3.67
CA VAL A 130 2.59 -3.17 2.45
C VAL A 130 1.92 -4.53 2.51
N ALA A 131 2.70 -5.60 2.71
CA ALA A 131 2.14 -6.95 2.77
C ALA A 131 1.27 -7.17 4.02
N GLY A 132 1.67 -6.63 5.17
CA GLY A 132 0.94 -6.75 6.43
C GLY A 132 -0.43 -6.06 6.41
N PHE A 133 -0.51 -4.81 5.94
CA PHE A 133 -1.78 -4.09 5.83
C PHE A 133 -2.69 -4.68 4.73
N ALA A 134 -2.12 -5.12 3.62
CA ALA A 134 -2.88 -5.78 2.55
C ALA A 134 -3.62 -7.03 3.05
N LEU A 135 -2.90 -7.92 3.74
CA LEU A 135 -3.46 -9.15 4.28
C LEU A 135 -4.39 -8.90 5.47
N LEU A 136 -4.05 -7.95 6.34
CA LEU A 136 -4.91 -7.59 7.46
C LEU A 136 -6.26 -7.06 6.97
N GLY A 137 -6.27 -6.15 5.98
CA GLY A 137 -7.50 -5.64 5.38
C GLY A 137 -8.31 -6.72 4.68
N LEU A 138 -7.66 -7.58 3.90
CA LEU A 138 -8.32 -8.71 3.24
C LEU A 138 -8.93 -9.68 4.26
N PHE A 139 -8.23 -9.93 5.35
CA PHE A 139 -8.72 -10.76 6.45
C PHE A 139 -9.93 -10.14 7.16
N ILE A 140 -9.92 -8.84 7.42
CA ILE A 140 -11.06 -8.12 7.98
C ILE A 140 -12.29 -8.26 7.07
N VAL A 141 -12.12 -8.06 5.76
CA VAL A 141 -13.18 -8.24 4.77
C VAL A 141 -13.70 -9.68 4.76
N TYR A 142 -12.81 -10.66 4.81
CA TYR A 142 -13.16 -12.08 4.85
C TYR A 142 -13.96 -12.46 6.10
N ILE A 143 -13.56 -11.98 7.30
CA ILE A 143 -14.29 -12.28 8.54
C ILE A 143 -15.65 -11.62 8.55
N ILE A 144 -15.71 -10.31 8.29
CA ILE A 144 -16.94 -9.53 8.42
C ILE A 144 -17.95 -9.97 7.36
N PHE A 145 -17.56 -9.93 6.10
CA PHE A 145 -18.51 -10.17 5.00
C PHE A 145 -18.62 -11.66 4.66
N GLY A 146 -17.51 -12.38 4.69
CA GLY A 146 -17.50 -13.81 4.39
C GLY A 146 -18.18 -14.64 5.48
N MET A 147 -17.68 -14.57 6.72
CA MET A 147 -18.13 -15.46 7.81
C MET A 147 -19.34 -14.90 8.56
N ILE A 148 -19.26 -13.66 9.09
CA ILE A 148 -20.31 -13.10 9.95
C ILE A 148 -21.59 -12.84 9.14
N MET A 149 -21.47 -12.27 7.94
CA MET A 149 -22.61 -12.05 7.05
C MET A 149 -22.93 -13.26 6.15
N GLY A 150 -22.17 -14.36 6.26
CA GLY A 150 -22.44 -15.61 5.56
C GLY A 150 -22.33 -15.56 4.03
N GLN A 151 -21.69 -14.53 3.45
CA GLN A 151 -21.57 -14.41 1.99
C GLN A 151 -20.71 -15.52 1.35
N LEU A 152 -19.87 -16.20 2.14
CA LEU A 152 -19.11 -17.37 1.66
C LEU A 152 -20.02 -18.56 1.31
N ASN A 153 -21.12 -18.71 2.04
CA ASN A 153 -22.04 -19.86 1.89
C ASN A 153 -23.14 -19.59 0.86
N ASN A 154 -23.41 -18.31 0.55
CA ASN A 154 -24.43 -17.93 -0.40
C ASN A 154 -23.81 -17.66 -1.78
N MET A 155 -23.82 -18.69 -2.63
CA MET A 155 -23.31 -18.63 -4.02
C MET A 155 -24.37 -18.18 -5.03
N GLU A 156 -25.57 -17.79 -4.59
CA GLU A 156 -26.60 -17.34 -5.50
C GLU A 156 -26.23 -15.99 -6.11
N THR A 157 -26.45 -15.88 -7.43
CA THR A 157 -26.26 -14.62 -8.14
C THR A 157 -27.42 -13.70 -7.81
N VAL A 158 -27.14 -12.60 -7.13
CA VAL A 158 -28.15 -11.60 -6.79
C VAL A 158 -28.23 -10.57 -7.91
N THR A 159 -29.46 -10.29 -8.35
CA THR A 159 -29.75 -9.20 -9.28
C THR A 159 -30.21 -7.98 -8.51
N ASN A 160 -29.53 -6.86 -8.73
CA ASN A 160 -29.95 -5.58 -8.19
C ASN A 160 -31.08 -4.96 -8.98
N TRP A 161 -31.66 -3.90 -8.41
CA TRP A 161 -32.69 -3.05 -9.03
C TRP A 161 -32.32 -2.44 -10.40
N ILE A 162 -31.02 -2.29 -10.71
CA ILE A 162 -30.52 -1.79 -12.01
C ILE A 162 -30.30 -2.95 -13.01
N GLY A 163 -30.54 -4.20 -12.61
CA GLY A 163 -30.31 -5.39 -13.44
C GLY A 163 -28.86 -5.89 -13.43
N VAL A 164 -28.02 -5.40 -12.51
CA VAL A 164 -26.64 -5.90 -12.34
C VAL A 164 -26.68 -7.21 -11.54
N SER A 165 -26.23 -8.29 -12.17
CA SER A 165 -26.06 -9.61 -11.56
C SER A 165 -24.65 -9.74 -10.98
N PHE A 166 -24.53 -10.04 -9.68
CA PHE A 166 -23.24 -10.28 -9.06
C PHE A 166 -23.30 -11.29 -7.92
N ILE A 167 -22.13 -11.84 -7.58
CA ILE A 167 -21.96 -12.69 -6.41
C ILE A 167 -21.57 -11.77 -5.24
N PRO A 168 -22.25 -11.84 -4.08
CA PRO A 168 -22.04 -10.89 -2.99
C PRO A 168 -20.59 -10.79 -2.51
N PHE A 169 -19.92 -11.93 -2.35
CA PHE A 169 -18.54 -11.95 -1.84
C PHE A 169 -17.51 -11.45 -2.88
N THR A 170 -17.67 -11.82 -4.16
CA THR A 170 -16.75 -11.35 -5.21
C THR A 170 -16.88 -9.85 -5.41
N MET A 171 -18.10 -9.32 -5.39
CA MET A 171 -18.34 -7.87 -5.49
C MET A 171 -17.75 -7.11 -4.29
N THR A 172 -17.85 -7.67 -3.08
CA THR A 172 -17.23 -7.09 -1.88
C THR A 172 -15.70 -7.06 -2.01
N LEU A 173 -15.10 -8.14 -2.52
CA LEU A 173 -13.66 -8.22 -2.74
C LEU A 173 -13.18 -7.30 -3.87
N SER A 174 -13.95 -7.16 -4.95
CA SER A 174 -13.73 -6.16 -5.99
C SER A 174 -13.79 -4.75 -5.44
N GLY A 175 -14.70 -4.45 -4.50
CA GLY A 175 -14.75 -3.18 -3.78
C GLY A 175 -13.45 -2.90 -3.01
N TYR A 176 -12.92 -3.89 -2.28
CA TYR A 176 -11.64 -3.77 -1.57
C TYR A 176 -10.48 -3.44 -2.53
N ALA A 177 -10.36 -4.23 -3.60
CA ALA A 177 -9.31 -4.03 -4.61
C ALA A 177 -9.43 -2.66 -5.31
N LEU A 178 -10.65 -2.23 -5.61
CA LEU A 178 -10.91 -0.90 -6.16
C LEU A 178 -10.49 0.22 -5.20
N GLY A 179 -10.76 0.07 -3.90
CA GLY A 179 -10.31 1.01 -2.87
C GLY A 179 -8.78 1.12 -2.80
N CYS A 180 -8.08 -0.01 -2.83
CA CYS A 180 -6.62 -0.03 -2.90
C CYS A 180 -6.10 0.65 -4.18
N SER A 181 -6.76 0.39 -5.31
CA SER A 181 -6.41 0.96 -6.63
C SER A 181 -6.59 2.45 -6.71
N MET A 182 -7.67 2.98 -6.14
CA MET A 182 -7.89 4.43 -6.10
C MET A 182 -6.76 5.14 -5.34
N VAL A 183 -6.35 4.60 -4.19
CA VAL A 183 -5.25 5.20 -3.43
C VAL A 183 -3.93 5.11 -4.18
N ALA A 184 -3.62 3.94 -4.77
CA ALA A 184 -2.42 3.75 -5.57
C ALA A 184 -2.35 4.73 -6.75
N MET A 185 -3.46 4.90 -7.47
CA MET A 185 -3.55 5.84 -8.59
C MET A 185 -3.26 7.27 -8.14
N PHE A 186 -3.91 7.75 -7.07
CA PHE A 186 -3.71 9.11 -6.59
C PHE A 186 -2.28 9.32 -6.09
N ASN A 187 -1.77 8.45 -5.22
CA ASN A 187 -0.41 8.59 -4.66
C ASN A 187 0.67 8.54 -5.74
N ARG A 188 0.50 7.68 -6.76
CA ARG A 188 1.47 7.53 -7.84
C ARG A 188 1.41 8.68 -8.84
N VAL A 189 0.21 9.13 -9.20
CA VAL A 189 0.05 10.23 -10.18
C VAL A 189 0.36 11.57 -9.50
N GLY A 190 -0.21 11.84 -8.34
CA GLY A 190 0.02 13.08 -7.59
C GLY A 190 1.48 13.19 -7.15
N GLY A 191 1.97 12.21 -6.39
CA GLY A 191 3.36 12.16 -5.95
C GLY A 191 4.36 12.07 -7.12
N GLY A 192 4.02 11.33 -8.18
CA GLY A 192 4.85 11.19 -9.38
C GLY A 192 5.00 12.48 -10.19
N ILE A 193 3.91 13.23 -10.36
CA ILE A 193 3.97 14.56 -11.01
C ILE A 193 4.81 15.51 -10.16
N TYR A 194 4.59 15.52 -8.83
CA TYR A 194 5.34 16.39 -7.94
C TYR A 194 6.85 16.07 -7.98
N THR A 195 7.22 14.80 -7.82
CA THR A 195 8.63 14.41 -7.80
C THR A 195 9.32 14.71 -9.13
N LYS A 196 8.71 14.32 -10.26
CA LYS A 196 9.35 14.52 -11.57
C LYS A 196 9.39 15.97 -12.01
N ALA A 197 8.42 16.80 -11.63
CA ALA A 197 8.51 18.23 -11.89
C ALA A 197 9.65 18.88 -11.08
N ALA A 198 9.84 18.46 -9.82
CA ALA A 198 10.89 18.99 -8.96
C ALA A 198 12.29 18.53 -9.40
N ASP A 199 12.46 17.22 -9.62
CA ASP A 199 13.67 16.55 -10.14
C ASP A 199 14.13 17.21 -11.45
N MET A 200 13.25 17.27 -12.47
CA MET A 200 13.58 17.92 -13.76
C MET A 200 13.97 19.39 -13.60
N GLY A 201 13.27 20.14 -12.74
CA GLY A 201 13.57 21.56 -12.50
C GLY A 201 14.90 21.76 -11.79
N ALA A 202 15.20 20.92 -10.79
CA ALA A 202 16.45 20.97 -10.03
C ALA A 202 17.64 20.61 -10.91
N ASP A 203 17.53 19.50 -11.65
CA ASP A 203 18.63 18.95 -12.42
C ASP A 203 18.95 19.75 -13.68
N LEU A 204 17.94 20.14 -14.45
CA LEU A 204 18.18 20.86 -15.71
C LEU A 204 18.82 22.22 -15.42
N VAL A 205 18.21 23.03 -14.56
CA VAL A 205 18.74 24.36 -14.25
C VAL A 205 20.05 24.27 -13.46
N GLY A 206 20.14 23.36 -12.49
CA GLY A 206 21.33 23.19 -11.67
C GLY A 206 22.54 22.69 -12.46
N LYS A 207 22.42 21.53 -13.12
CA LYS A 207 23.55 20.86 -13.78
C LYS A 207 23.88 21.51 -15.12
N THR A 208 22.87 21.85 -15.92
CA THR A 208 23.10 22.25 -17.32
C THR A 208 23.22 23.75 -17.55
N GLU A 209 22.50 24.59 -16.79
CA GLU A 209 22.53 26.06 -16.95
C GLU A 209 23.48 26.73 -15.95
N ALA A 210 23.36 26.40 -14.66
CA ALA A 210 24.13 27.02 -13.59
C ALA A 210 25.47 26.31 -13.30
N HIS A 211 25.68 25.12 -13.87
CA HIS A 211 26.88 24.29 -13.69
C HIS A 211 27.26 24.07 -12.23
N ILE A 212 26.26 23.89 -11.37
CA ILE A 212 26.44 23.51 -9.97
C ILE A 212 26.29 21.99 -9.80
N PRO A 213 26.90 21.39 -8.75
CA PRO A 213 26.71 19.98 -8.43
C PRO A 213 25.24 19.61 -8.23
N GLU A 214 24.96 18.31 -8.37
CA GLU A 214 23.70 17.70 -7.95
C GLU A 214 23.44 17.91 -6.45
N ASP A 215 22.17 18.07 -6.07
CA ASP A 215 21.75 18.32 -4.69
C ASP A 215 22.44 19.52 -4.00
N ASP A 216 22.91 20.50 -4.78
CA ASP A 216 23.61 21.65 -4.22
C ASP A 216 22.65 22.55 -3.42
N PRO A 217 22.99 22.93 -2.18
CA PRO A 217 22.12 23.74 -1.31
C PRO A 217 21.83 25.15 -1.84
N ARG A 218 22.56 25.62 -2.86
CA ARG A 218 22.29 26.89 -3.54
C ARG A 218 21.08 26.79 -4.49
N ASN A 219 20.72 25.58 -4.90
CA ASN A 219 19.57 25.33 -5.77
C ASN A 219 18.29 25.23 -4.92
N PRO A 220 17.32 26.15 -5.08
CA PRO A 220 16.10 26.15 -4.28
C PRO A 220 15.18 24.95 -4.55
N ALA A 221 15.37 24.24 -5.66
CA ALA A 221 14.54 23.11 -6.03
C ALA A 221 14.92 21.79 -5.32
N THR A 222 16.10 21.71 -4.72
CA THR A 222 16.62 20.46 -4.12
C THR A 222 15.78 19.95 -2.95
N ILE A 223 15.21 20.83 -2.13
CA ILE A 223 14.28 20.42 -1.07
C ILE A 223 12.98 19.87 -1.67
N ALA A 224 12.49 20.46 -2.76
CA ALA A 224 11.28 19.98 -3.42
C ALA A 224 11.51 18.59 -4.04
N ASP A 225 12.68 18.38 -4.65
CA ASP A 225 13.10 17.09 -5.21
C ASP A 225 13.17 16.00 -4.13
N ASN A 226 13.91 16.26 -3.06
CA ASN A 226 13.99 15.35 -1.91
C ASN A 226 12.64 15.09 -1.22
N VAL A 227 11.73 16.07 -1.20
CA VAL A 227 10.34 15.85 -0.75
C VAL A 227 9.62 14.92 -1.72
N GLY A 228 9.81 15.13 -3.02
CA GLY A 228 9.31 14.34 -4.13
C GLY A 228 9.65 12.87 -4.02
N ASP A 229 10.91 12.54 -3.76
CA ASP A 229 11.35 11.15 -3.56
C ASP A 229 10.57 10.43 -2.47
N ASN A 230 10.24 11.14 -1.39
CA ASN A 230 9.49 10.55 -0.27
C ASN A 230 8.00 10.39 -0.57
N VAL A 231 7.39 11.28 -1.35
CA VAL A 231 5.94 11.25 -1.63
C VAL A 231 5.62 10.39 -2.86
N GLY A 232 6.39 10.51 -3.94
CA GLY A 232 6.20 9.74 -5.16
C GLY A 232 6.82 8.35 -5.05
N ASP A 233 8.13 8.29 -4.88
CA ASP A 233 8.89 7.05 -5.05
C ASP A 233 8.75 6.10 -3.85
N VAL A 234 8.39 6.62 -2.68
CA VAL A 234 8.09 5.79 -1.50
C VAL A 234 6.60 5.55 -1.33
N ALA A 235 5.78 6.58 -1.04
CA ALA A 235 4.36 6.36 -0.76
C ALA A 235 3.60 5.83 -1.98
N GLY A 236 3.86 6.37 -3.18
CA GLY A 236 3.30 5.89 -4.44
C GLY A 236 3.64 4.43 -4.70
N LEU A 237 4.93 4.05 -4.61
CA LEU A 237 5.37 2.67 -4.82
C LEU A 237 4.75 1.69 -3.81
N GLY A 238 4.62 2.07 -2.55
CA GLY A 238 4.01 1.20 -1.54
C GLY A 238 2.54 0.92 -1.81
N SER A 239 1.78 1.96 -2.14
CA SER A 239 0.38 1.81 -2.50
C SER A 239 0.20 1.02 -3.81
N ASP A 240 1.08 1.21 -4.79
CA ASP A 240 1.10 0.46 -6.07
C ASP A 240 1.35 -1.04 -5.85
N LEU A 241 2.39 -1.39 -5.08
CA LEU A 241 2.67 -2.80 -4.75
C LEU A 241 1.57 -3.43 -3.90
N LEU A 242 0.98 -2.66 -2.98
CA LEU A 242 -0.16 -3.13 -2.18
C LEU A 242 -1.37 -3.44 -3.08
N GLU A 243 -1.70 -2.52 -3.99
CA GLU A 243 -2.77 -2.70 -4.96
C GLU A 243 -2.54 -3.96 -5.79
N SER A 244 -1.37 -4.11 -6.39
CA SER A 244 -1.08 -5.25 -7.27
C SER A 244 -1.12 -6.58 -6.51
N PHE A 245 -0.64 -6.58 -5.26
CA PHE A 245 -0.68 -7.74 -4.39
C PHE A 245 -2.11 -8.12 -3.99
N VAL A 246 -2.94 -7.14 -3.60
CA VAL A 246 -4.36 -7.35 -3.31
C VAL A 246 -5.10 -7.79 -4.57
N GLY A 247 -4.82 -7.17 -5.72
CA GLY A 247 -5.42 -7.46 -7.01
C GLY A 247 -5.15 -8.89 -7.46
N ALA A 248 -3.93 -9.40 -7.27
CA ALA A 248 -3.58 -10.79 -7.56
C ALA A 248 -4.37 -11.78 -6.69
N ILE A 249 -4.44 -11.54 -5.38
CA ILE A 249 -5.19 -12.42 -4.45
C ILE A 249 -6.69 -12.37 -4.76
N ALA A 250 -7.24 -11.16 -4.96
CA ALA A 250 -8.63 -10.95 -5.30
C ALA A 250 -9.00 -11.64 -6.61
N SER A 251 -8.17 -11.51 -7.65
CA SER A 251 -8.41 -12.14 -8.95
C SER A 251 -8.46 -13.66 -8.85
N CYS A 252 -7.55 -14.28 -8.10
CA CYS A 252 -7.57 -15.73 -7.86
C CYS A 252 -8.88 -16.18 -7.18
N ILE A 253 -9.33 -15.45 -6.17
CA ILE A 253 -10.57 -15.77 -5.43
C ILE A 253 -11.80 -15.57 -6.32
N ILE A 254 -11.89 -14.45 -7.04
CA ILE A 254 -13.02 -14.16 -7.94
C ILE A 254 -13.10 -15.21 -9.05
N LEU A 255 -11.96 -15.60 -9.61
CA LEU A 255 -11.89 -16.66 -10.62
C LEU A 255 -12.35 -18.01 -10.06
N ALA A 256 -11.96 -18.36 -8.84
CA ALA A 256 -12.39 -19.60 -8.19
C ALA A 256 -13.92 -19.68 -8.05
N TYR A 257 -14.57 -18.57 -7.65
CA TYR A 257 -16.04 -18.49 -7.57
C TYR A 257 -16.71 -18.71 -8.92
N HIS A 258 -16.27 -17.98 -9.95
CA HIS A 258 -16.87 -18.10 -11.28
C HIS A 258 -16.61 -19.46 -11.94
N LEU A 259 -15.45 -20.06 -11.70
CA LEU A 259 -15.11 -21.38 -12.21
C LEU A 259 -16.05 -22.45 -11.63
N VAL A 260 -16.29 -22.45 -10.32
CA VAL A 260 -17.15 -23.43 -9.65
C VAL A 260 -18.60 -23.31 -10.13
N ILE A 261 -19.13 -22.09 -10.21
CA ILE A 261 -20.50 -21.84 -10.70
C ILE A 261 -20.65 -22.27 -12.16
N SER A 262 -19.68 -21.93 -13.01
CA SER A 262 -19.69 -22.32 -14.42
C SER A 262 -19.62 -23.85 -14.57
N ALA A 263 -18.77 -24.52 -13.80
CA ALA A 263 -18.66 -25.97 -13.82
C ALA A 263 -19.96 -26.67 -13.37
N GLN A 264 -20.61 -26.18 -12.32
CA GLN A 264 -21.93 -26.67 -11.87
C GLN A 264 -23.00 -26.45 -12.94
N ALA A 265 -23.00 -25.30 -13.62
CA ALA A 265 -23.95 -25.02 -14.71
C ALA A 265 -23.77 -25.96 -15.92
N HIS A 266 -22.54 -26.43 -16.19
CA HIS A 266 -22.24 -27.41 -17.25
C HIS A 266 -22.40 -28.87 -16.78
N GLY A 267 -22.96 -29.12 -15.59
CA GLY A 267 -23.23 -30.46 -15.06
C GLY A 267 -21.99 -31.21 -14.56
N ALA A 268 -20.86 -30.53 -14.34
CA ALA A 268 -19.70 -31.15 -13.73
C ALA A 268 -19.93 -31.36 -12.23
N ASN A 269 -19.53 -32.53 -11.73
CA ASN A 269 -19.65 -32.86 -10.30
C ASN A 269 -18.52 -32.20 -9.51
N VAL A 270 -18.73 -30.96 -9.07
CA VAL A 270 -17.75 -30.20 -8.29
C VAL A 270 -17.92 -30.56 -6.81
N PRO A 271 -16.87 -31.07 -6.13
CA PRO A 271 -16.93 -31.31 -4.69
C PRO A 271 -17.24 -30.01 -3.93
N GLU A 272 -18.13 -30.06 -2.93
CA GLU A 272 -18.52 -28.88 -2.13
C GLU A 272 -17.32 -28.20 -1.44
N ASP A 273 -16.29 -28.96 -1.09
CA ASP A 273 -15.04 -28.47 -0.48
C ASP A 273 -14.01 -27.95 -1.49
N MET A 274 -14.29 -28.00 -2.80
CA MET A 274 -13.34 -27.51 -3.80
C MET A 274 -13.22 -25.98 -3.75
N LEU A 275 -14.34 -25.27 -3.58
CA LEU A 275 -14.36 -23.82 -3.52
C LEU A 275 -13.60 -23.29 -2.29
N SER A 276 -13.85 -23.85 -1.11
CA SER A 276 -13.17 -23.48 0.12
C SER A 276 -11.64 -23.63 -0.01
N LYS A 277 -11.18 -24.73 -0.62
CA LYS A 277 -9.75 -24.98 -0.89
C LYS A 277 -9.16 -23.99 -1.88
N LEU A 278 -9.86 -23.69 -2.97
CA LEU A 278 -9.38 -22.73 -3.98
C LEU A 278 -9.32 -21.30 -3.44
N ILE A 279 -10.20 -20.91 -2.52
CA ILE A 279 -10.14 -19.61 -1.84
C ILE A 279 -9.00 -19.56 -0.82
N MET A 280 -8.79 -20.64 -0.07
CA MET A 280 -7.72 -20.69 0.94
C MET A 280 -6.32 -20.76 0.33
N PHE A 281 -6.16 -21.38 -0.84
CA PHE A 281 -4.86 -21.56 -1.49
C PHE A 281 -4.06 -20.26 -1.65
N PRO A 282 -4.57 -19.19 -2.33
CA PRO A 282 -3.81 -17.96 -2.49
C PRO A 282 -3.51 -17.29 -1.15
N MET A 283 -4.42 -17.37 -0.17
CA MET A 283 -4.18 -16.78 1.15
C MET A 283 -3.07 -17.51 1.94
N ILE A 284 -3.03 -18.84 1.88
CA ILE A 284 -1.98 -19.64 2.53
C ILE A 284 -0.64 -19.44 1.81
N PHE A 285 -0.64 -19.46 0.47
CA PHE A 285 0.55 -19.23 -0.34
C PHE A 285 1.21 -17.90 0.04
N VAL A 286 0.41 -16.85 0.11
CA VAL A 286 0.88 -15.51 0.45
C VAL A 286 1.31 -15.41 1.92
N ALA A 287 0.59 -16.03 2.85
CA ALA A 287 1.00 -16.06 4.26
C ALA A 287 2.34 -16.77 4.45
N GLY A 288 2.58 -17.88 3.75
CA GLY A 288 3.87 -18.58 3.73
C GLY A 288 4.99 -17.71 3.15
N GLY A 289 4.71 -17.02 2.04
CA GLY A 289 5.64 -16.06 1.44
C GLY A 289 5.99 -14.92 2.39
N LEU A 290 5.00 -14.33 3.07
CA LEU A 290 5.22 -13.24 4.03
C LEU A 290 6.07 -13.68 5.23
N ILE A 291 5.82 -14.88 5.76
CA ILE A 291 6.64 -15.45 6.84
C ILE A 291 8.08 -15.67 6.37
N ALA A 292 8.29 -16.14 5.13
CA ALA A 292 9.63 -16.32 4.59
C ALA A 292 10.39 -15.00 4.38
N CYS A 293 9.68 -13.89 4.20
CA CYS A 293 10.25 -12.55 4.08
C CYS A 293 10.56 -11.87 5.43
N CYS A 294 10.00 -12.36 6.55
CA CYS A 294 10.23 -11.84 7.89
C CYS A 294 11.50 -12.47 8.50
#